data_AF-A0A679HUP3-F1
#
_entry.id   AF-A0A679HUP3-F1
#
_cell.length_a   1.000
_cell.length_b   1.000
_cell.length_c   1.000
_cell.angle_alpha   90.00
_cell.angle_beta   90.00
_cell.angle_gamma   90.00
#
_symmetry.space_group_name_H-M   'P 1'
#
loop_
_entity.id
_entity.type
_entity.pdbx_description
1 polymer ?
#
loop_
_entity_poly.entity_id
_entity_poly.type
_entity_poly.pdbx_seq_one_letter_code
_entity_poly.pdbx_strand_id
1 'polypeptide(L)'
;MSLHAGGERGITYLFLMFAIVLIGIVTTMGAQQWKMMMQRELEADLLTKGIEIQNALALYSTAMKAGRVIQGEVYPQSLMDLTRLPKPYLRKVYLDPLTRGTWDYIRSPSGGIMGVRTRRKGEPMKKHEFPLAVRHFDGMKSYRDWIFQHPNPSTVSLFPSTAPPGPGGSPQQSAPSPGVPEPFTTPSDDTAPEDSTFSPILPATQ
;
A
#
# COMPACT_ATOMS: atom_id res chain seq x y z
N MET A 1 -36.96 20.02 -75.75
CA MET A 1 -35.75 20.46 -75.02
C MET A 1 -36.00 20.17 -73.54
N SER A 2 -35.23 19.22 -73.00
CA SER A 2 -35.06 18.82 -71.59
C SER A 2 -36.30 18.57 -70.71
N LEU A 3 -36.67 17.29 -70.58
CA LEU A 3 -37.46 16.79 -69.45
C LEU A 3 -36.58 16.70 -68.20
N HIS A 4 -37.16 17.08 -67.06
CA HIS A 4 -36.52 17.31 -65.77
C HIS A 4 -35.97 16.03 -65.09
N ALA A 5 -34.66 15.99 -64.83
CA ALA A 5 -34.01 15.03 -63.93
C ALA A 5 -33.85 15.64 -62.52
N GLY A 6 -34.97 15.79 -61.81
CA GLY A 6 -35.04 16.49 -60.51
C GLY A 6 -35.22 15.62 -59.26
N GLY A 7 -35.66 14.36 -59.39
CA GLY A 7 -35.99 13.49 -58.25
C GLY A 7 -34.88 12.54 -57.80
N GLU A 8 -33.98 12.16 -58.70
CA GLU A 8 -32.98 11.09 -58.46
C GLU A 8 -31.80 11.55 -57.60
N ARG A 9 -31.50 12.86 -57.62
CA ARG A 9 -30.40 13.46 -56.87
C ARG A 9 -30.74 13.66 -55.38
N GLY A 10 -32.02 13.92 -55.07
CA GLY A 10 -32.49 14.11 -53.69
C GLY A 10 -32.48 12.81 -52.88
N ILE A 11 -32.91 11.70 -53.50
CA ILE A 11 -32.91 10.38 -52.85
C ILE A 11 -31.48 9.90 -52.59
N THR A 12 -30.56 10.10 -53.54
CA THR A 12 -29.14 9.75 -53.39
C THR A 12 -28.49 10.51 -52.23
N TYR A 13 -28.81 11.81 -52.06
CA TYR A 13 -28.32 12.59 -50.92
C TYR A 13 -28.86 12.08 -49.59
N LEU A 14 -30.14 11.66 -49.55
CA LEU A 14 -30.74 11.08 -48.35
C LEU A 14 -30.04 9.77 -47.94
N PHE A 15 -29.77 8.88 -48.89
CA PHE A 15 -29.02 7.64 -48.66
C PHE A 15 -27.58 7.93 -48.19
N LEU A 16 -26.92 8.93 -48.78
CA LEU A 16 -25.57 9.32 -48.38
C LEU A 16 -25.52 9.86 -46.94
N MET A 17 -26.46 10.74 -46.57
CA MET A 17 -26.59 11.23 -45.19
C MET A 17 -26.85 10.08 -44.22
N PHE A 18 -27.74 9.15 -44.57
CA PHE A 18 -28.05 7.99 -43.74
C PHE A 18 -26.85 7.05 -43.57
N ALA A 19 -26.08 6.81 -44.65
CA ALA A 19 -24.85 6.02 -44.60
C ALA A 19 -23.80 6.64 -43.69
N ILE A 20 -23.59 7.96 -43.75
CA ILE A 20 -22.64 8.67 -42.88
C ILE A 20 -23.07 8.58 -41.40
N VAL A 21 -24.37 8.74 -41.12
CA VAL A 21 -24.91 8.58 -39.76
C VAL A 21 -24.72 7.16 -39.25
N LEU A 22 -25.00 6.14 -40.06
CA LEU A 22 -24.77 4.73 -39.73
C LEU A 22 -23.30 4.45 -39.39
N ILE A 23 -22.37 4.94 -40.21
CA ILE A 23 -20.93 4.79 -39.97
C ILE A 23 -20.51 5.51 -38.68
N GLY A 24 -21.07 6.69 -38.40
CA GLY A 24 -20.82 7.43 -37.17
C GLY A 24 -21.27 6.67 -35.91
N ILE A 25 -22.45 6.03 -35.96
CA ILE A 25 -22.96 5.23 -34.85
C ILE A 25 -22.06 4.01 -34.61
N VAL A 26 -21.68 3.28 -35.67
CA VAL A 26 -20.84 2.07 -35.55
C VAL A 26 -19.44 2.39 -35.00
N THR A 27 -18.87 3.54 -35.37
CA THR A 27 -17.51 3.93 -34.95
C THR A 27 -17.40 4.22 -33.44
N THR A 28 -18.50 4.62 -32.80
CA THR A 28 -18.50 5.11 -31.41
C THR A 28 -18.21 4.00 -30.38
N MET A 29 -18.42 2.72 -30.70
CA MET A 29 -18.23 1.61 -29.75
C MET A 29 -16.77 1.21 -29.48
N GLY A 30 -15.81 1.57 -30.33
CA GLY A 30 -14.43 1.05 -30.22
C GLY A 30 -13.55 1.66 -29.11
N ALA A 31 -13.89 2.85 -28.61
CA ALA A 31 -12.96 3.65 -27.80
C ALA A 31 -12.82 3.21 -26.33
N GLN A 32 -13.81 2.53 -25.77
CA GLN A 32 -13.80 2.21 -24.33
C GLN A 32 -12.91 1.00 -23.99
N GLN A 33 -12.78 0.03 -24.88
CA GLN A 33 -12.02 -1.20 -24.62
C GLN A 33 -10.50 -0.94 -24.53
N TRP A 34 -9.99 0.06 -25.25
CA TRP A 34 -8.56 0.40 -25.25
C TRP A 34 -8.05 0.93 -23.91
N LYS A 35 -8.90 1.64 -23.14
CA LYS A 35 -8.50 2.20 -21.83
C LYS A 35 -8.17 1.10 -20.82
N MET A 36 -8.96 0.02 -20.81
CA MET A 36 -8.74 -1.12 -19.91
C MET A 36 -7.45 -1.88 -20.24
N MET A 37 -7.20 -2.10 -21.54
CA MET A 37 -5.97 -2.77 -21.98
C MET A 37 -4.73 -1.96 -21.60
N MET A 38 -4.73 -0.65 -21.89
CA MET A 38 -3.62 0.23 -21.54
C MET A 38 -3.37 0.29 -20.03
N GLN A 39 -4.43 0.34 -19.22
CA GLN A 39 -4.29 0.36 -17.76
C GLN A 39 -3.66 -0.93 -17.23
N ARG A 40 -4.09 -2.10 -17.74
CA ARG A 40 -3.51 -3.39 -17.36
C ARG A 40 -2.02 -3.47 -17.68
N GLU A 41 -1.61 -2.95 -18.84
CA GLU A 41 -0.19 -2.88 -19.21
C GLU A 41 0.60 -1.98 -18.25
N LEU A 42 0.09 -0.79 -17.93
CA LEU A 42 0.74 0.12 -16.98
C LEU A 42 0.88 -0.49 -15.58
N GLU A 43 -0.12 -1.24 -15.12
CA GLU A 43 -0.07 -1.96 -13.84
C GLU A 43 0.98 -3.08 -13.85
N ALA A 44 1.07 -3.85 -14.93
CA ALA A 44 2.09 -4.89 -15.09
C ALA A 44 3.51 -4.29 -15.10
N ASP A 45 3.67 -3.15 -15.79
CA ASP A 45 4.91 -2.39 -15.84
C ASP A 45 5.30 -1.85 -14.46
N LEU A 46 4.32 -1.35 -13.69
CA LEU A 46 4.51 -0.86 -12.32
C LEU A 46 5.02 -1.99 -11.41
N LEU A 47 4.37 -3.15 -11.45
CA LEU A 47 4.76 -4.31 -10.64
C LEU A 47 6.18 -4.79 -11.03
N THR A 48 6.48 -4.88 -12.32
CA THR A 48 7.79 -5.35 -12.80
C THR A 48 8.91 -4.42 -12.32
N LYS A 49 8.76 -3.11 -12.53
CA LYS A 49 9.76 -2.10 -12.13
C LYS A 49 9.88 -2.00 -10.62
N GLY A 50 8.76 -2.05 -9.90
CA GLY A 50 8.72 -2.00 -8.45
C GLY A 50 9.42 -3.21 -7.81
N ILE A 51 9.19 -4.42 -8.33
CA ILE A 51 9.87 -5.64 -7.88
C ILE A 51 11.38 -5.55 -8.16
N GLU A 52 11.78 -5.03 -9.31
CA GLU A 52 13.21 -4.85 -9.63
C GLU A 52 13.90 -3.89 -8.65
N ILE A 53 13.25 -2.77 -8.30
CA ILE A 53 13.75 -1.83 -7.30
C ILE A 53 13.83 -2.49 -5.92
N GLN A 54 12.80 -3.24 -5.50
CA GLN A 54 12.80 -3.96 -4.23
C GLN A 54 13.93 -4.98 -4.14
N ASN A 55 14.16 -5.75 -5.22
CA ASN A 55 15.26 -6.70 -5.27
C ASN A 55 16.62 -5.98 -5.20
N ALA A 56 16.77 -4.87 -5.91
CA ALA A 56 17.98 -4.06 -5.87
C ALA A 56 18.26 -3.52 -4.46
N LEU A 57 17.22 -3.08 -3.72
CA LEU A 57 17.34 -2.67 -2.32
C LEU A 57 17.79 -3.82 -1.41
N ALA A 58 17.25 -5.03 -1.61
CA ALA A 58 17.66 -6.21 -0.85
C ALA A 58 19.11 -6.64 -1.14
N LEU A 59 19.55 -6.56 -2.40
CA LEU A 59 20.94 -6.86 -2.76
C LEU A 59 21.90 -5.81 -2.20
N TYR A 60 21.50 -4.54 -2.20
CA TYR A 60 22.30 -3.45 -1.61
C TYR A 60 22.46 -3.65 -0.09
N SER A 61 21.35 -3.92 0.62
CA SER A 61 21.37 -4.11 2.08
C SER A 61 22.24 -5.31 2.48
N THR A 62 22.12 -6.42 1.75
CA THR A 62 22.90 -7.65 2.00
C THR A 62 24.39 -7.45 1.69
N ALA A 63 24.75 -6.76 0.61
CA ALA A 63 26.14 -6.48 0.28
C ALA A 63 26.81 -5.54 1.30
N MET A 64 26.11 -4.50 1.77
CA MET A 64 26.62 -3.60 2.80
C MET A 64 26.79 -4.31 4.15
N LYS A 65 25.87 -5.23 4.48
CA LYS A 65 25.96 -6.06 5.68
C LYS A 65 27.08 -7.10 5.60
N ALA A 66 27.34 -7.69 4.42
CA ALA A 66 28.44 -8.64 4.25
C ALA A 66 29.82 -7.98 4.47
N GLY A 67 29.93 -6.67 4.22
CA GLY A 67 31.18 -5.92 4.39
C GLY A 67 31.37 -5.27 5.77
N ARG A 68 30.35 -5.25 6.65
CA ARG A 68 30.44 -4.61 7.98
C ARG A 68 29.56 -5.33 9.01
N VAL A 69 30.04 -5.45 10.24
CA VAL A 69 29.26 -5.97 11.38
C VAL A 69 28.29 -4.90 11.90
N ILE A 70 27.41 -4.40 11.03
CA ILE A 70 26.35 -3.45 11.42
C ILE A 70 25.11 -4.26 11.78
N GLN A 71 24.56 -3.99 12.97
CA GLN A 71 23.27 -4.50 13.40
C GLN A 71 22.17 -3.61 12.79
N GLY A 72 21.67 -3.97 11.61
CA GLY A 72 20.53 -3.31 10.94
C GLY A 72 20.62 -3.28 9.42
N GLU A 73 19.50 -2.97 8.76
CA GLU A 73 19.46 -2.78 7.31
C GLU A 73 20.06 -1.43 6.90
N VAL A 74 20.96 -1.47 5.92
CA VAL A 74 21.57 -0.28 5.31
C VAL A 74 20.86 0.03 4.01
N TYR A 75 20.40 1.27 3.86
CA TYR A 75 19.65 1.73 2.69
C TYR A 75 20.39 2.81 1.92
N PRO A 76 20.24 2.86 0.58
CA PRO A 76 20.84 3.89 -0.25
C PRO A 76 20.15 5.24 -0.04
N GLN A 77 20.90 6.34 -0.17
CA GLN A 77 20.35 7.70 -0.04
C GLN A 77 19.49 8.11 -1.26
N SER A 78 19.76 7.51 -2.43
CA SER A 78 19.02 7.77 -3.67
C SER A 78 18.97 6.52 -4.53
N LEU A 79 17.99 6.43 -5.44
CA LEU A 79 17.92 5.35 -6.42
C LEU A 79 19.14 5.31 -7.35
N MET A 80 19.82 6.45 -7.54
CA MET A 80 21.04 6.52 -8.36
C MET A 80 22.19 5.71 -7.75
N ASP A 81 22.25 5.60 -6.42
CA ASP A 81 23.29 4.83 -5.74
C ASP A 81 23.18 3.31 -6.05
N LEU A 82 21.98 2.82 -6.36
CA LEU A 82 21.79 1.43 -6.80
C LEU A 82 22.31 1.16 -8.21
N THR A 83 22.51 2.19 -9.03
CA THR A 83 23.05 2.06 -10.40
C THR A 83 24.58 2.17 -10.46
N ARG A 84 25.24 2.35 -9.30
CA ARG A 84 26.67 2.63 -9.23
C ARG A 84 27.53 1.38 -9.52
N LEU A 85 28.57 1.56 -10.33
CA LEU A 85 29.60 0.56 -10.63
C LEU A 85 30.54 0.36 -9.42
N PRO A 86 31.17 -0.82 -9.23
CA PRO A 86 31.44 -1.87 -10.22
C PRO A 86 30.34 -2.92 -10.40
N LYS A 87 29.39 -3.05 -9.48
CA LYS A 87 28.29 -4.03 -9.58
C LYS A 87 26.94 -3.33 -9.38
N PRO A 88 26.30 -2.85 -10.46
CA PRO A 88 25.03 -2.15 -10.35
C PRO A 88 23.93 -3.12 -9.90
N TYR A 89 23.20 -2.75 -8.85
CA TYR A 89 22.04 -3.49 -8.35
C TYR A 89 20.79 -3.23 -9.18
N LEU A 90 20.73 -2.06 -9.82
CA LEU A 90 19.66 -1.63 -10.70
C LEU A 90 20.23 -1.23 -12.06
N ARG A 91 19.61 -1.69 -13.16
CA ARG A 91 20.11 -1.40 -14.52
C ARG A 91 19.98 0.09 -14.88
N LYS A 92 18.90 0.73 -14.42
CA LYS A 92 18.61 2.15 -14.63
C LYS A 92 17.63 2.64 -13.57
N VAL A 93 17.67 3.94 -13.28
CA VAL A 93 16.64 4.56 -12.44
C VAL A 93 15.33 4.58 -13.22
N TYR A 94 14.36 3.78 -12.79
CA TYR A 94 13.05 3.73 -13.40
C TYR A 94 12.20 4.92 -12.97
N LEU A 95 11.44 5.48 -13.91
CA LEU A 95 10.33 6.40 -13.62
C LEU A 95 9.06 5.60 -13.29
N ASP A 96 8.17 6.22 -12.53
CA ASP A 96 6.85 5.66 -12.25
C ASP A 96 6.03 5.60 -13.54
N PRO A 97 5.62 4.41 -14.03
CA PRO A 97 4.88 4.27 -15.29
C PRO A 97 3.49 4.93 -15.24
N LEU A 98 2.87 5.04 -14.06
CA LEU A 98 1.55 5.63 -13.90
C LEU A 98 1.62 7.15 -13.92
N THR A 99 2.61 7.77 -13.29
CA THR A 99 2.74 9.25 -13.28
C THR A 99 3.70 9.78 -14.34
N ARG A 100 4.45 8.89 -15.01
CA ARG A 100 5.59 9.22 -15.88
C ARG A 100 6.60 10.15 -15.21
N GLY A 101 6.72 10.05 -13.89
CA GLY A 101 7.48 10.96 -13.05
C GLY A 101 8.31 10.23 -12.00
N THR A 102 8.66 10.97 -10.94
CA THR A 102 9.41 10.43 -9.82
C THR A 102 8.52 9.61 -8.88
N TRP A 103 9.09 8.55 -8.33
CA TRP A 103 8.47 7.75 -7.28
C TRP A 103 8.33 8.57 -5.99
N ASP A 104 7.37 8.19 -5.16
CA ASP A 104 7.32 8.62 -3.77
C ASP A 104 8.24 7.72 -2.94
N TYR A 105 9.21 8.33 -2.26
CA TYR A 105 10.24 7.60 -1.53
C TYR A 105 9.84 7.36 -0.08
N ILE A 106 9.94 6.12 0.36
CA ILE A 106 9.76 5.75 1.76
C ILE A 106 11.13 5.71 2.43
N ARG A 107 11.32 6.56 3.44
CA ARG A 107 12.56 6.66 4.19
C ARG A 107 12.55 5.73 5.40
N SER A 108 13.66 5.06 5.64
CA SER A 108 13.95 4.32 6.85
C SER A 108 14.24 5.27 8.03
N PRO A 109 14.18 4.77 9.28
CA PRO A 109 14.64 5.53 10.45
C PRO A 109 16.11 5.96 10.36
N SER A 110 16.94 5.24 9.60
CA SER A 110 18.34 5.60 9.33
C SER A 110 18.52 6.63 8.21
N GLY A 111 17.42 7.10 7.60
CA GLY A 111 17.39 8.20 6.63
C GLY A 111 17.51 7.79 5.16
N GLY A 112 17.94 6.56 4.86
CA GLY A 112 18.01 6.01 3.50
C GLY A 112 16.65 5.56 2.97
N ILE A 113 16.55 5.34 1.65
CA ILE A 113 15.32 4.91 0.97
C ILE A 113 15.12 3.41 1.18
N MET A 114 14.12 3.04 1.98
CA MET A 114 13.76 1.63 2.21
C MET A 114 12.74 1.11 1.20
N GLY A 115 12.05 2.00 0.49
CA GLY A 115 11.07 1.60 -0.50
C GLY A 115 10.55 2.74 -1.35
N VAL A 116 9.73 2.37 -2.33
CA VAL A 116 9.11 3.28 -3.28
C VAL A 116 7.64 2.94 -3.45
N ARG A 117 6.83 3.96 -3.71
CA ARG A 117 5.43 3.81 -4.14
C ARG A 117 5.08 4.83 -5.21
N THR A 118 4.03 4.57 -5.97
CA THR A 118 3.52 5.54 -6.94
C THR A 118 2.79 6.69 -6.24
N ARG A 119 2.88 7.89 -6.83
CA ARG A 119 2.17 9.09 -6.35
C ARG A 119 0.71 9.14 -6.82
N ARG A 120 0.37 8.37 -7.87
CA ARG A 120 -0.98 8.38 -8.47
C ARG A 120 -2.01 7.89 -7.45
N LYS A 121 -3.14 8.59 -7.38
CA LYS A 121 -4.34 8.13 -6.68
C LYS A 121 -5.20 7.35 -7.67
N GLY A 122 -5.70 6.19 -7.28
CA GLY A 122 -6.58 5.37 -8.11
C GLY A 122 -6.69 3.95 -7.58
N GLU A 123 -7.75 3.26 -8.01
CA GLU A 123 -7.97 1.86 -7.68
C GLU A 123 -7.28 0.96 -8.72
N PRO A 124 -6.51 -0.05 -8.28
CA PRO A 124 -5.90 -1.02 -9.18
C PRO A 124 -6.95 -1.98 -9.77
N MET A 125 -6.78 -2.35 -11.03
CA MET A 125 -7.57 -3.40 -11.66
C MET A 125 -7.15 -4.78 -11.15
N LYS A 126 -5.84 -4.99 -10.94
CA LYS A 126 -5.34 -6.22 -10.32
C LYS A 126 -5.56 -6.18 -8.81
N LYS A 127 -6.40 -7.09 -8.31
CA LYS A 127 -6.74 -7.20 -6.88
C LYS A 127 -6.17 -8.43 -6.19
N HIS A 128 -5.88 -9.48 -6.96
CA HIS A 128 -5.44 -10.78 -6.47
C HIS A 128 -4.34 -11.35 -7.38
N GLU A 129 -3.79 -12.51 -7.02
CA GLU A 129 -2.83 -13.26 -7.85
C GLU A 129 -1.52 -12.48 -8.06
N PHE A 130 -1.06 -11.81 -7.02
CA PHE A 130 0.23 -11.13 -7.01
C PHE A 130 1.38 -12.15 -6.90
N PRO A 131 2.53 -11.88 -7.54
CA PRO A 131 3.74 -12.66 -7.34
C PRO A 131 4.11 -12.73 -5.86
N LEU A 132 4.78 -13.82 -5.45
CA LEU A 132 5.13 -14.06 -4.05
C LEU A 132 5.90 -12.90 -3.41
N ALA A 133 6.77 -12.25 -4.19
CA ALA A 133 7.52 -11.07 -3.76
C ALA A 133 6.61 -9.94 -3.27
N VAL A 134 5.43 -9.74 -3.85
CA VAL A 134 4.53 -8.62 -3.55
C VAL A 134 3.12 -9.07 -3.13
N ARG A 135 3.01 -10.28 -2.59
CA ARG A 135 1.74 -10.90 -2.23
C ARG A 135 0.93 -10.09 -1.21
N HIS A 136 1.59 -9.32 -0.35
CA HIS A 136 0.95 -8.40 0.58
C HIS A 136 0.07 -7.31 -0.07
N PHE A 137 0.17 -7.08 -1.38
CA PHE A 137 -0.71 -6.15 -2.10
C PHE A 137 -2.12 -6.71 -2.34
N ASP A 138 -2.34 -7.99 -2.09
CA ASP A 138 -3.64 -8.64 -2.26
C ASP A 138 -4.73 -7.94 -1.43
N GLY A 139 -5.85 -7.61 -2.08
CA GLY A 139 -6.96 -6.89 -1.46
C GLY A 139 -6.76 -5.38 -1.23
N MET A 140 -5.61 -4.79 -1.58
CA MET A 140 -5.40 -3.35 -1.47
C MET A 140 -6.23 -2.57 -2.50
N LYS A 141 -6.85 -1.47 -2.06
CA LYS A 141 -7.78 -0.67 -2.88
C LYS A 141 -7.13 0.53 -3.56
N SER A 142 -5.86 0.81 -3.29
CA SER A 142 -5.18 1.99 -3.82
C SER A 142 -3.76 1.68 -4.26
N TYR A 143 -3.36 2.28 -5.37
CA TYR A 143 -1.96 2.25 -5.82
C TYR A 143 -0.98 2.83 -4.80
N ARG A 144 -1.44 3.69 -3.89
CA ARG A 144 -0.59 4.28 -2.84
C ARG A 144 -0.26 3.30 -1.72
N ASP A 145 -1.06 2.25 -1.58
CA ASP A 145 -0.84 1.20 -0.60
C ASP A 145 0.17 0.17 -1.11
N TRP A 146 0.40 0.14 -2.42
CA TRP A 146 1.41 -0.71 -3.05
C TRP A 146 2.81 -0.12 -2.84
N ILE A 147 3.42 -0.51 -1.73
CA ILE A 147 4.75 -0.07 -1.32
C ILE A 147 5.77 -1.15 -1.62
N PHE A 148 6.66 -0.88 -2.59
CA PHE A 148 7.78 -1.75 -2.91
C PHE A 148 8.95 -1.43 -1.98
N GLN A 149 9.06 -2.16 -0.88
CA GLN A 149 10.09 -1.92 0.15
C GLN A 149 10.88 -3.17 0.50
N HIS A 150 12.03 -2.98 1.13
CA HIS A 150 12.78 -4.03 1.81
C HIS A 150 13.05 -3.57 3.25
N PRO A 151 12.87 -4.42 4.28
CA PRO A 151 12.23 -5.72 4.23
C PRO A 151 10.75 -5.59 3.83
N ASN A 152 10.23 -6.64 3.19
CA ASN A 152 8.86 -6.70 2.71
C ASN A 152 8.04 -7.63 3.61
N PRO A 153 6.80 -7.26 4.01
CA PRO A 153 5.92 -8.15 4.80
C PRO A 153 5.69 -9.52 4.15
N SER A 154 5.71 -9.62 2.82
CA SER A 154 5.60 -10.89 2.09
C SER A 154 6.80 -11.81 2.34
N THR A 155 8.01 -11.27 2.50
CA THR A 155 9.20 -12.05 2.84
C THR A 155 9.23 -12.45 4.31
N VAL A 156 8.69 -11.62 5.21
CA VAL A 156 8.58 -11.97 6.64
C VAL A 156 7.57 -13.09 6.85
N SER A 157 6.46 -13.08 6.09
CA SER A 157 5.41 -14.10 6.17
C SER A 157 5.80 -15.46 5.57
N LEU A 158 6.88 -15.53 4.79
CA LEU A 158 7.44 -16.79 4.26
C LEU A 158 8.19 -17.61 5.31
N PHE A 159 8.59 -16.99 6.42
CA PHE A 159 9.04 -17.69 7.60
C PHE A 159 7.82 -17.83 8.50
N PRO A 160 7.05 -18.94 8.41
CA PRO A 160 6.11 -19.22 9.48
C PRO A 160 6.93 -19.21 10.77
N SER A 161 6.50 -18.41 11.74
CA SER A 161 6.86 -18.75 13.11
C SER A 161 6.29 -20.13 13.30
N THR A 162 7.14 -21.16 13.21
CA THR A 162 6.87 -22.47 13.78
C THR A 162 6.79 -22.24 15.28
N ALA A 163 5.68 -21.66 15.73
CA ALA A 163 5.22 -21.88 17.07
C ALA A 163 5.12 -23.42 17.19
N PRO A 164 5.70 -24.03 18.23
CA PRO A 164 5.53 -25.45 18.43
C PRO A 164 4.02 -25.75 18.44
N PRO A 165 3.55 -26.86 17.87
CA PRO A 165 2.20 -27.33 18.13
C PRO A 165 2.15 -27.66 19.62
N GLY A 166 1.72 -26.70 20.43
CA GLY A 166 1.32 -26.95 21.82
C GLY A 166 0.13 -27.91 21.78
N PRO A 167 0.09 -28.93 22.65
CA PRO A 167 -1.01 -29.86 22.68
C PRO A 167 -2.28 -29.12 23.13
N GLY A 168 -3.30 -29.12 22.26
CA GLY A 168 -4.72 -28.93 22.58
C GLY A 168 -5.08 -27.80 23.54
N GLY A 169 -5.33 -26.60 23.00
CA GLY A 169 -6.04 -25.53 23.70
C GLY A 169 -7.36 -25.21 23.00
N SER A 170 -8.44 -25.87 23.40
CA SER A 170 -9.82 -25.50 23.05
C SER A 170 -10.16 -24.08 23.56
N PRO A 171 -11.05 -23.34 22.89
CA PRO A 171 -11.35 -21.96 23.23
C PRO A 171 -12.15 -21.84 24.53
N GLN A 172 -11.57 -21.11 25.48
CA GLN A 172 -12.20 -20.19 26.44
C GLN A 172 -13.63 -20.50 26.90
N GLN A 173 -13.75 -20.99 28.14
CA GLN A 173 -14.92 -20.75 28.99
C GLN A 173 -14.46 -20.14 30.32
N SER A 174 -14.88 -18.89 30.51
CA SER A 174 -14.77 -18.12 31.74
C SER A 174 -15.64 -18.77 32.81
N ALA A 175 -15.05 -19.16 33.95
CA ALA A 175 -15.77 -19.49 35.17
C ALA A 175 -15.18 -18.67 36.33
N PRO A 176 -16.00 -18.05 37.20
CA PRO A 176 -15.51 -17.33 38.36
C PRO A 176 -15.05 -18.31 39.43
N SER A 177 -13.79 -18.21 39.88
CA SER A 177 -13.29 -19.04 40.96
C SER A 177 -13.93 -18.65 42.31
N PRO A 178 -14.45 -19.62 43.09
CA PRO A 178 -14.78 -19.45 44.49
C PRO A 178 -13.50 -19.38 45.34
N GLY A 179 -13.56 -18.60 46.43
CA GLY A 179 -12.42 -18.24 47.25
C GLY A 179 -11.72 -19.37 48.01
N VAL A 180 -10.53 -19.03 48.49
CA VAL A 180 -9.84 -19.67 49.62
C VAL A 180 -9.23 -18.53 50.47
N PRO A 181 -9.25 -18.62 51.83
CA PRO A 181 -9.23 -17.48 52.73
C PRO A 181 -7.82 -16.97 53.06
N GLU A 182 -7.71 -15.67 53.31
CA GLU A 182 -6.54 -15.02 53.90
C GLU A 182 -6.38 -15.41 55.39
N PRO A 183 -5.14 -15.66 55.87
CA PRO A 183 -4.89 -15.81 57.30
C PRO A 183 -4.84 -14.44 58.01
N PHE A 184 -5.86 -14.25 58.85
CA PHE A 184 -5.93 -13.47 60.08
C PHE A 184 -4.73 -12.61 60.49
N THR A 185 -4.94 -11.29 60.52
CA THR A 185 -4.37 -10.38 61.53
C THR A 185 -5.48 -9.46 62.07
N THR A 186 -5.86 -9.65 63.33
CA THR A 186 -6.72 -8.76 64.15
C THR A 186 -5.85 -7.72 64.89
N PRO A 187 -6.41 -6.77 65.67
CA PRO A 187 -7.18 -5.61 65.24
C PRO A 187 -6.67 -4.31 65.94
N SER A 188 -6.98 -3.12 65.42
CA SER A 188 -7.00 -1.91 66.26
C SER A 188 -8.17 -1.04 65.83
N ASP A 189 -9.21 -1.21 66.66
CA ASP A 189 -10.37 -0.37 66.85
C ASP A 189 -9.93 1.04 67.28
N ASP A 190 -10.42 2.08 66.61
CA ASP A 190 -11.06 3.22 67.27
C ASP A 190 -11.74 4.07 66.20
N THR A 191 -13.07 4.11 66.26
CA THR A 191 -13.93 5.06 65.56
C THR A 191 -14.61 5.90 66.63
N ALA A 192 -14.34 7.20 66.66
CA ALA A 192 -15.22 8.17 67.28
C ALA A 192 -15.22 9.49 66.47
N PRO A 193 -16.40 10.05 66.12
CA PRO A 193 -16.55 11.21 65.24
C PRO A 193 -17.08 12.45 66.00
N GLU A 194 -16.44 13.62 65.86
CA GLU A 194 -16.95 14.94 66.32
C GLU A 194 -16.13 16.01 65.58
N ASP A 195 -16.53 17.25 65.28
CA ASP A 195 -17.78 17.99 65.21
C ASP A 195 -17.37 19.26 64.39
N SER A 196 -18.37 19.84 63.77
CA SER A 196 -18.48 21.15 63.14
C SER A 196 -17.55 22.28 63.63
N THR A 197 -17.33 23.23 62.70
CA THR A 197 -17.18 24.68 62.94
C THR A 197 -15.77 25.21 63.23
N PHE A 198 -15.11 25.81 62.23
CA PHE A 198 -14.70 27.24 62.27
C PHE A 198 -14.10 27.69 60.91
N SER A 199 -14.76 28.63 60.23
CA SER A 199 -14.13 29.63 59.33
C SER A 199 -13.63 30.82 60.17
N PRO A 200 -12.97 31.89 59.67
CA PRO A 200 -12.35 32.19 58.37
C PRO A 200 -10.90 32.74 58.55
N ILE A 201 -10.29 33.29 57.48
CA ILE A 201 -9.53 34.58 57.42
C ILE A 201 -8.40 34.52 56.37
N LEU A 202 -8.62 35.20 55.24
CA LEU A 202 -7.60 35.94 54.46
C LEU A 202 -7.17 37.18 55.28
N PRO A 203 -5.97 37.81 55.15
CA PRO A 203 -5.37 38.17 53.86
C PRO A 203 -3.82 38.34 53.82
N ALA A 204 -3.35 38.89 52.68
CA ALA A 204 -2.13 39.70 52.45
C ALA A 204 -0.79 38.96 52.39
N THR A 205 -0.18 38.87 51.20
CA THR A 205 0.78 39.84 50.62
C THR A 205 2.15 39.80 51.28
N GLN A 206 3.13 39.32 50.51
CA GLN A 206 4.32 40.07 50.08
C GLN A 206 4.82 39.45 48.76
#